data_AF-A0A842SGS7-F1
#
_entry.id   AF-A0A842SGS7-F1
#
_cell.length_a   1.000
_cell.length_b   1.000
_cell.length_c   1.000
_cell.angle_alpha   90.00
_cell.angle_beta   90.00
_cell.angle_gamma   90.00
#
_symmetry.space_group_name_H-M   'P 1'
#
loop_
_entity.id
_entity.type
_entity.pdbx_description
1 polymer ?
#
loop_
_entity_poly.entity_id
_entity_poly.type
_entity_poly.pdbx_seq_one_letter_code
_entity_poly.pdbx_strand_id
1 'polypeptide(L)'
;MEKTESELKSDWQTQTIELMKALHGYDDPKYNEELSAIDYRTVEDDKVKVMRALIDENKQPAPAYVDTINQTLEDLEENPVDEVLLLAKRITSSARRMVKENENLDYLSPKIASHYRISELVYAIQKKTMDLCKQVCGKVPKSAEDCKGKVGLDYECAVRRVSDDATFHATMKWDTVLMEDFAKLLELEEEIENQEVS
;
A
#
# COMPACT_ATOMS: atom_id res chain seq x y z
N MET A 1 -3.98 -8.62 24.23
CA MET A 1 -4.24 -8.48 22.78
C MET A 1 -2.89 -8.23 22.14
N GLU A 2 -2.28 -9.27 21.60
CA GLU A 2 -1.08 -9.11 20.78
C GLU A 2 -1.49 -8.37 19.51
N LYS A 3 -0.91 -7.19 19.28
CA LYS A 3 -0.91 -6.56 17.96
C LYS A 3 -0.15 -7.52 17.04
N THR A 4 -0.86 -8.29 16.24
CA THR A 4 -0.27 -9.04 15.13
C THR A 4 -0.06 -8.08 13.95
N GLU A 5 0.68 -7.00 14.18
CA GLU A 5 1.27 -6.25 13.06
C GLU A 5 2.40 -7.15 12.54
N SER A 6 2.05 -8.00 11.59
CA SER A 6 3.04 -8.75 10.82
C SER A 6 3.84 -7.74 10.02
N GLU A 7 4.96 -7.29 10.56
CA GLU A 7 5.89 -6.38 9.88
C GLU A 7 6.38 -7.05 8.58
N LEU A 8 5.71 -6.75 7.48
CA LEU A 8 6.23 -6.92 6.14
C LEU A 8 7.43 -5.98 6.02
N LYS A 9 8.57 -6.46 5.51
CA LYS A 9 9.70 -5.56 5.28
C LYS A 9 9.30 -4.52 4.22
N SER A 10 9.72 -3.27 4.41
CA SER A 10 9.49 -2.18 3.45
C SER A 10 9.99 -2.57 2.05
N ASP A 11 9.06 -2.88 1.16
CA ASP A 11 9.30 -3.17 -0.24
C ASP A 11 8.07 -2.78 -1.08
N TRP A 12 8.11 -3.09 -2.39
CA TRP A 12 7.04 -2.76 -3.33
C TRP A 12 5.65 -3.25 -2.88
N GLN A 13 5.57 -4.38 -2.16
CA GLN A 13 4.31 -4.98 -1.74
C GLN A 13 3.73 -4.14 -0.60
N THR A 14 4.54 -3.78 0.40
CA THR A 14 4.15 -2.86 1.49
C THR A 14 3.71 -1.50 0.94
N GLN A 15 4.48 -0.94 -0.01
CA GLN A 15 4.12 0.32 -0.68
C GLN A 15 2.78 0.22 -1.40
N THR A 16 2.54 -0.89 -2.10
CA THR A 16 1.27 -1.15 -2.80
C THR A 16 0.12 -1.31 -1.81
N ILE A 17 0.33 -2.05 -0.72
CA ILE A 17 -0.67 -2.23 0.33
C ILE A 17 -1.08 -0.87 0.88
N GLU A 18 -0.12 -0.07 1.37
CA GLU A 18 -0.40 1.25 1.96
C GLU A 18 -1.07 2.22 0.99
N LEU A 19 -0.69 2.16 -0.29
CA LEU A 19 -1.36 2.92 -1.34
C LEU A 19 -2.82 2.48 -1.50
N MET A 20 -3.09 1.17 -1.54
CA MET A 20 -4.44 0.63 -1.67
C MET A 20 -5.30 0.89 -0.42
N LYS A 21 -4.71 0.89 0.79
CA LYS A 21 -5.40 1.36 2.01
C LYS A 21 -5.77 2.84 1.90
N ALA A 22 -4.86 3.66 1.37
CA ALA A 22 -5.10 5.08 1.19
C ALA A 22 -6.24 5.36 0.21
N LEU A 23 -6.24 4.67 -0.94
CA LEU A 23 -7.16 4.88 -2.07
C LEU A 23 -8.52 4.19 -1.92
N HIS A 24 -8.53 2.92 -1.53
CA HIS A 24 -9.71 2.06 -1.57
C HIS A 24 -10.17 1.57 -0.19
N GLY A 25 -9.51 2.04 0.87
CA GLY A 25 -9.90 1.71 2.24
C GLY A 25 -9.73 0.24 2.62
N TYR A 26 -8.82 -0.48 1.95
CA TYR A 26 -8.39 -1.79 2.42
C TYR A 26 -7.88 -1.69 3.86
N ASP A 27 -8.39 -2.55 4.74
CA ASP A 27 -8.01 -2.59 6.15
C ASP A 27 -8.21 -4.02 6.71
N ASP A 28 -8.11 -4.19 8.03
CA ASP A 28 -8.36 -5.46 8.75
C ASP A 28 -7.47 -6.62 8.26
N PRO A 29 -6.13 -6.53 8.45
CA PRO A 29 -5.21 -7.57 8.03
C PRO A 29 -5.51 -8.91 8.72
N LYS A 30 -5.73 -9.96 7.93
CA LYS A 30 -5.92 -11.33 8.42
C LYS A 30 -4.91 -12.26 7.78
N TYR A 31 -4.18 -13.00 8.62
CA TYR A 31 -3.29 -14.04 8.13
C TYR A 31 -4.11 -15.22 7.61
N ASN A 32 -3.87 -15.58 6.35
CA ASN A 32 -4.41 -16.75 5.70
C ASN A 32 -3.32 -17.83 5.67
N GLU A 33 -3.40 -18.77 6.61
CA GLU A 33 -2.39 -19.82 6.78
C GLU A 33 -2.32 -20.76 5.58
N GLU A 34 -3.48 -21.12 5.01
CA GLU A 34 -3.59 -22.05 3.89
C GLU A 34 -2.87 -21.54 2.63
N LEU A 35 -2.96 -20.23 2.40
CA LEU A 35 -2.35 -19.56 1.26
C LEU A 35 -1.00 -18.91 1.57
N SER A 36 -0.54 -18.97 2.83
CA SER A 36 0.62 -18.22 3.30
C SER A 36 0.54 -16.76 2.85
N ALA A 37 -0.55 -16.09 3.22
CA ALA A 37 -0.87 -14.74 2.75
C ALA A 37 -1.42 -13.85 3.86
N ILE A 38 -1.44 -12.55 3.61
CA ILE A 38 -2.18 -11.58 4.42
C ILE A 38 -3.29 -11.00 3.56
N ASP A 39 -4.53 -11.17 4.01
CA ASP A 39 -5.73 -10.66 3.36
C ASP A 39 -6.14 -9.33 3.99
N TYR A 40 -6.38 -8.35 3.14
CA TYR A 40 -6.97 -7.06 3.51
C TYR A 40 -8.33 -6.96 2.83
N ARG A 41 -9.36 -6.54 3.57
CA ARG A 41 -10.73 -6.46 3.07
C ARG A 41 -11.18 -5.01 2.94
N THR A 42 -12.05 -4.76 1.96
CA THR A 42 -12.79 -3.50 1.84
C THR A 42 -14.19 -3.76 1.29
N VAL A 43 -15.08 -2.80 1.47
CA VAL A 43 -16.40 -2.75 0.83
C VAL A 43 -16.51 -1.44 0.06
N GLU A 44 -16.57 -1.53 -1.27
CA GLU A 44 -16.63 -0.39 -2.19
C GLU A 44 -17.75 -0.64 -3.20
N ASP A 45 -18.66 0.32 -3.35
CA ASP A 45 -19.83 0.21 -4.25
C ASP A 45 -20.66 -1.07 -4.02
N ASP A 46 -20.94 -1.41 -2.75
CA ASP A 46 -21.63 -2.62 -2.30
C ASP A 46 -20.94 -3.95 -2.67
N LYS A 47 -19.70 -3.90 -3.16
CA LYS A 47 -18.87 -5.08 -3.44
C LYS A 47 -17.86 -5.33 -2.34
N VAL A 48 -17.77 -6.58 -1.89
CA VAL A 48 -16.73 -7.05 -0.99
C VAL A 48 -15.49 -7.40 -1.80
N LYS A 49 -14.37 -6.72 -1.54
CA LYS A 49 -13.11 -6.95 -2.25
C LYS A 49 -12.03 -7.41 -1.29
N VAL A 50 -11.13 -8.27 -1.76
CA VAL A 50 -9.97 -8.77 -1.01
C VAL A 50 -8.69 -8.43 -1.75
N MET A 51 -7.76 -7.78 -1.09
CA MET A 51 -6.37 -7.70 -1.53
C MET A 51 -5.56 -8.71 -0.75
N ARG A 52 -4.98 -9.69 -1.44
CA ARG A 52 -4.26 -10.82 -0.85
C ARG A 52 -2.78 -10.70 -1.15
N ALA A 53 -1.98 -10.43 -0.12
CA ALA A 53 -0.54 -10.30 -0.20
C ALA A 53 0.14 -11.65 0.08
N LEU A 54 0.68 -12.30 -0.96
CA LEU A 54 1.37 -13.57 -0.80
C LEU A 54 2.73 -13.37 -0.14
N ILE A 55 3.04 -14.21 0.84
CA ILE A 55 4.30 -14.16 1.60
C ILE A 55 4.95 -15.53 1.72
N ASP A 56 6.28 -15.53 1.90
CA ASP A 56 7.05 -16.73 2.22
C ASP A 56 7.21 -16.93 3.73
N GLU A 57 7.92 -17.99 4.13
CA GLU A 57 8.22 -18.31 5.52
C GLU A 57 8.95 -17.20 6.29
N ASN A 58 9.62 -16.29 5.57
CA ASN A 58 10.34 -15.13 6.11
C ASN A 58 9.51 -13.84 6.00
N LYS A 59 8.20 -13.94 5.74
CA LYS A 59 7.27 -12.83 5.54
C LYS A 59 7.70 -11.88 4.41
N GLN A 60 8.40 -12.39 3.40
CA GLN A 60 8.78 -11.63 2.20
C GLN A 60 7.80 -11.94 1.06
N PRO A 61 7.62 -11.04 0.07
CA PRO A 61 6.70 -11.28 -1.03
C PRO A 61 6.99 -12.61 -1.75
N ALA A 62 5.97 -13.45 -1.87
CA ALA A 62 6.07 -14.75 -2.51
C ALA A 62 5.61 -14.73 -3.98
N PRO A 63 6.12 -15.66 -4.82
CA PRO A 63 5.61 -15.89 -6.16
C PRO A 63 4.22 -16.55 -6.16
N ALA A 64 3.39 -16.24 -7.16
CA ALA A 64 2.13 -16.94 -7.43
C ALA A 64 2.36 -18.08 -8.45
N TYR A 65 2.08 -19.32 -8.00
CA TYR A 65 2.08 -20.53 -8.82
C TYR A 65 0.66 -20.96 -9.16
N VAL A 66 0.52 -21.97 -10.03
CA VAL A 66 -0.79 -22.55 -10.40
C VAL A 66 -1.55 -23.02 -9.15
N ASP A 67 -0.86 -23.70 -8.25
CA ASP A 67 -1.46 -24.21 -7.01
C ASP A 67 -2.00 -23.06 -6.14
N THR A 68 -1.27 -21.95 -6.04
CA THR A 68 -1.72 -20.74 -5.32
C THR A 68 -2.99 -20.16 -5.93
N ILE A 69 -3.10 -20.15 -7.27
CA ILE A 69 -4.31 -19.66 -7.95
C ILE A 69 -5.48 -20.62 -7.72
N ASN A 70 -5.27 -21.93 -7.84
CA ASN A 70 -6.32 -22.92 -7.56
C ASN A 70 -6.85 -22.77 -6.13
N GLN A 71 -5.97 -22.72 -5.15
CA GLN A 71 -6.37 -22.55 -3.74
C GLN A 71 -7.08 -21.20 -3.51
N THR A 72 -6.66 -20.14 -4.20
CA THR A 72 -7.38 -18.86 -4.14
C THR A 72 -8.79 -18.98 -4.71
N LEU A 73 -8.97 -19.72 -5.80
CA LEU A 73 -10.30 -19.95 -6.41
C LEU A 73 -11.18 -20.85 -5.53
N GLU A 74 -10.60 -21.88 -4.90
CA GLU A 74 -11.29 -22.74 -3.92
C GLU A 74 -11.76 -21.92 -2.71
N ASP A 75 -10.88 -21.08 -2.15
CA ASP A 75 -11.24 -20.16 -1.06
C ASP A 75 -12.33 -19.17 -1.47
N LEU A 76 -12.35 -18.72 -2.73
CA LEU A 76 -13.41 -17.85 -3.25
C LEU A 76 -14.77 -18.56 -3.33
N GLU A 77 -14.81 -19.87 -3.54
CA GLU A 77 -16.05 -20.65 -3.53
C GLU A 77 -16.60 -20.81 -2.10
N GLU A 78 -15.74 -20.97 -1.10
CA GLU A 78 -16.11 -21.13 0.30
C GLU A 78 -16.43 -19.80 1.00
N ASN A 79 -15.66 -18.76 0.68
CA ASN A 79 -15.75 -17.42 1.24
C ASN A 79 -16.02 -16.40 0.14
N PRO A 80 -17.26 -16.35 -0.39
CA PRO A 80 -17.57 -15.56 -1.57
C PRO A 80 -17.30 -14.07 -1.33
N VAL A 81 -16.44 -13.52 -2.20
CA VAL A 81 -16.18 -12.09 -2.36
C VAL A 81 -16.30 -11.74 -3.84
N ASP A 82 -16.57 -10.48 -4.14
CA ASP A 82 -16.84 -10.04 -5.50
C ASP A 82 -15.56 -9.94 -6.34
N GLU A 83 -14.45 -9.47 -5.75
CA GLU A 83 -13.18 -9.25 -6.45
C GLU A 83 -11.99 -9.58 -5.55
N VAL A 84 -10.96 -10.21 -6.14
CA VAL A 84 -9.67 -10.47 -5.48
C VAL A 84 -8.54 -9.85 -6.28
N LEU A 85 -7.68 -9.12 -5.58
CA LEU A 85 -6.40 -8.63 -6.09
C LEU A 85 -5.25 -9.37 -5.40
N LEU A 86 -4.50 -10.16 -6.16
CA LEU A 86 -3.30 -10.85 -5.67
C LEU A 86 -2.06 -9.95 -5.78
N LEU A 87 -1.35 -9.73 -4.68
CA LEU A 87 -0.01 -9.12 -4.70
C LEU A 87 1.04 -10.21 -4.61
N ALA A 88 1.81 -10.41 -5.68
CA ALA A 88 2.80 -11.46 -5.78
C ALA A 88 4.14 -10.93 -6.34
N LYS A 89 5.26 -11.43 -5.83
CA LYS A 89 6.62 -11.07 -6.33
C LYS A 89 6.79 -11.33 -7.82
N ARG A 90 6.14 -12.37 -8.32
CA ARG A 90 6.05 -12.74 -9.74
C ARG A 90 4.90 -13.72 -9.92
N ILE A 91 4.43 -13.85 -11.15
CA ILE A 91 3.44 -14.86 -11.54
C ILE A 91 4.00 -15.72 -12.66
N THR A 92 3.76 -17.03 -12.61
CA THR A 92 4.11 -17.93 -13.71
C THR A 92 3.19 -17.75 -14.92
N SER A 93 3.65 -18.10 -16.13
CA SER A 93 2.82 -17.97 -17.34
C SER A 93 1.53 -18.78 -17.27
N SER A 94 1.58 -19.98 -16.64
CA SER A 94 0.40 -20.84 -16.46
C SER A 94 -0.58 -20.23 -15.47
N ALA A 95 -0.11 -19.76 -14.31
CA ALA A 95 -0.94 -19.08 -13.32
C ALA A 95 -1.59 -17.81 -13.91
N ARG A 96 -0.83 -17.03 -14.70
CA ARG A 96 -1.35 -15.85 -15.38
C ARG A 96 -2.51 -16.17 -16.33
N ARG A 97 -2.46 -17.32 -17.02
CA ARG A 97 -3.57 -17.74 -17.90
C ARG A 97 -4.84 -17.97 -17.10
N MET A 98 -4.74 -18.63 -15.95
CA MET A 98 -5.88 -18.89 -15.07
C MET A 98 -6.48 -17.61 -14.49
N VAL A 99 -5.63 -16.66 -14.10
CA VAL A 99 -6.09 -15.33 -13.67
C VAL A 99 -6.87 -14.64 -14.78
N LYS A 100 -6.35 -14.65 -16.02
CA LYS A 100 -7.06 -14.06 -17.17
C LYS A 100 -8.39 -14.72 -17.52
N GLU A 101 -8.58 -15.98 -17.13
CA GLU A 101 -9.82 -16.73 -17.35
C GLU A 101 -10.88 -16.46 -16.27
N ASN A 102 -10.51 -15.75 -15.19
CA ASN A 102 -11.41 -15.37 -14.10
C ASN A 102 -11.58 -13.84 -14.03
N GLU A 103 -12.80 -13.36 -14.26
CA GLU A 103 -13.09 -11.92 -14.28
C GLU A 103 -13.00 -11.24 -12.89
N ASN A 104 -13.13 -12.02 -11.81
CA ASN A 104 -13.11 -11.54 -10.44
C ASN A 104 -11.72 -11.65 -9.78
N LEU A 105 -10.69 -12.03 -10.54
CA LEU A 105 -9.33 -12.22 -10.05
C LEU A 105 -8.37 -11.37 -10.88
N ASP A 106 -7.63 -10.49 -10.22
CA ASP A 106 -6.52 -9.75 -10.82
C ASP A 106 -5.25 -9.91 -9.99
N TYR A 107 -4.12 -9.45 -10.52
CA TYR A 107 -2.86 -9.50 -9.81
C TYR A 107 -1.94 -8.31 -10.12
N LEU A 108 -1.13 -7.94 -9.13
CA LEU A 108 -0.01 -7.03 -9.28
C LEU A 108 1.30 -7.71 -8.91
N SER A 109 2.37 -7.24 -9.55
CA SER A 109 3.76 -7.63 -9.25
C SER A 109 4.69 -6.46 -9.53
N PRO A 110 5.96 -6.47 -9.08
CA PRO A 110 6.90 -5.38 -9.35
C PRO A 110 7.05 -5.04 -10.83
N LYS A 111 6.90 -6.05 -11.71
CA LYS A 111 7.02 -5.89 -13.17
C LYS A 111 5.71 -5.53 -13.87
N ILE A 112 4.60 -5.63 -13.15
CA ILE A 112 3.24 -5.42 -13.63
C ILE A 112 2.58 -4.57 -12.56
N ALA A 113 3.00 -3.30 -12.52
CA ALA A 113 2.48 -2.29 -11.62
C ALA A 113 1.20 -1.70 -12.22
N SER A 114 0.26 -1.33 -11.35
CA SER A 114 -0.93 -0.59 -11.77
C SER A 114 -0.53 0.80 -12.24
N HIS A 115 -1.17 1.28 -13.30
CA HIS A 115 -1.04 2.68 -13.71
C HIS A 115 -1.98 3.53 -12.86
N TYR A 116 -1.46 4.06 -11.76
CA TYR A 116 -2.19 5.01 -10.93
C TYR A 116 -2.23 6.38 -11.60
N ARG A 117 -3.39 7.05 -11.51
CA ARG A 117 -3.54 8.43 -11.94
C ARG A 117 -2.73 9.32 -11.02
N ILE A 118 -2.15 10.39 -11.57
CA ILE A 118 -1.44 11.41 -10.77
C ILE A 118 -2.30 11.93 -9.62
N SER A 119 -3.61 12.11 -9.85
CA SER A 119 -4.54 12.55 -8.81
C SER A 119 -4.67 11.56 -7.65
N GLU A 120 -4.61 10.26 -7.92
CA GLU A 120 -4.66 9.21 -6.89
C GLU A 120 -3.38 9.22 -6.06
N LEU A 121 -2.22 9.31 -6.72
CA LEU A 121 -0.93 9.40 -6.04
C LEU A 121 -0.84 10.66 -5.16
N VAL A 122 -1.25 11.82 -5.69
CA VAL A 122 -1.28 13.07 -4.92
C VAL A 122 -2.21 12.95 -3.72
N TYR A 123 -3.39 12.36 -3.89
CA TYR A 123 -4.32 12.15 -2.78
C TYR A 123 -3.71 11.25 -1.70
N ALA A 124 -3.09 10.13 -2.07
CA ALA A 124 -2.46 9.21 -1.13
C ALA A 124 -1.30 9.88 -0.37
N ILE A 125 -0.45 10.63 -1.07
CA ILE A 125 0.65 11.41 -0.48
C ILE A 125 0.10 12.44 0.51
N GLN A 126 -0.93 13.19 0.14
CA GLN A 126 -1.55 14.19 1.01
C GLN A 126 -2.16 13.53 2.25
N LYS A 127 -2.88 12.41 2.08
CA LYS A 127 -3.45 11.63 3.19
C LYS A 127 -2.36 11.22 4.18
N LYS A 128 -1.29 10.59 3.70
CA LYS A 128 -0.16 10.15 4.53
C LYS A 128 0.58 11.31 5.19
N THR A 129 0.79 12.41 4.45
CA THR A 129 1.36 13.65 5.01
C THR A 129 0.53 14.18 6.17
N MET A 130 -0.80 14.20 6.04
CA MET A 130 -1.68 14.65 7.11
C MET A 130 -1.63 13.74 8.34
N ASP A 131 -1.55 12.43 8.14
CA ASP A 131 -1.46 11.47 9.24
C ASP A 131 -0.13 11.61 9.99
N LEU A 132 0.99 11.70 9.28
CA LEU A 132 2.30 12.01 9.86
C LEU A 132 2.32 13.37 10.58
N CYS A 133 1.64 14.39 10.02
CA CYS A 133 1.53 15.68 10.71
C CYS A 133 0.75 15.54 12.03
N LYS A 134 -0.29 14.71 12.11
CA LYS A 134 -0.99 14.45 13.38
C LYS A 134 -0.09 13.71 14.36
N GLN A 135 0.68 12.73 13.90
CA GLN A 135 1.59 11.95 14.74
C GLN A 135 2.70 12.84 15.32
N VAL A 136 3.43 13.56 14.47
CA VAL A 136 4.59 14.37 14.87
C VAL A 136 4.19 15.67 15.57
N CYS A 137 3.17 16.36 15.06
CA CYS A 137 2.82 17.72 15.51
C CYS A 137 1.53 17.77 16.34
N GLY A 138 0.83 16.65 16.53
CA GLY A 138 -0.46 16.59 17.21
C GLY A 138 -1.65 17.13 16.42
N LYS A 139 -1.43 17.75 15.24
CA LYS A 139 -2.48 18.32 14.39
C LYS A 139 -2.03 18.46 12.93
N VAL A 140 -3.01 18.43 12.03
CA VAL A 140 -2.81 18.86 10.63
C VAL A 140 -2.77 20.39 10.58
N PRO A 141 -1.75 21.02 9.96
CA PRO A 141 -1.71 22.47 9.79
C PRO A 141 -2.86 22.96 8.89
N LYS A 142 -3.50 24.07 9.27
CA LYS A 142 -4.59 24.68 8.48
C LYS A 142 -4.13 25.89 7.67
N SER A 143 -2.99 26.48 8.06
CA SER A 143 -2.33 27.56 7.33
C SER A 143 -0.82 27.34 7.26
N ALA A 144 -0.12 28.17 6.48
CA ALA A 144 1.34 28.10 6.39
C ALA A 144 2.00 28.41 7.75
N GLU A 145 1.42 29.33 8.52
CA GLU A 145 1.92 29.75 9.84
C GLU A 145 1.76 28.66 10.91
N ASP A 146 0.83 27.72 10.72
CA ASP A 146 0.70 26.54 11.59
C ASP A 146 1.88 25.56 11.44
N CYS A 147 2.57 25.58 10.29
CA CYS A 147 3.64 24.65 9.98
C CYS A 147 5.00 25.35 10.11
N LYS A 148 5.76 24.99 11.15
CA LYS A 148 7.15 25.46 11.33
C LYS A 148 8.18 24.63 10.56
N GLY A 149 7.74 23.72 9.70
CA GLY A 149 8.60 22.77 9.00
C GLY A 149 9.51 23.37 7.93
N LYS A 150 9.35 24.66 7.63
CA LYS A 150 10.16 25.41 6.66
C LYS A 150 10.52 26.78 7.23
N VAL A 151 11.82 27.08 7.29
CA VAL A 151 12.36 28.35 7.80
C VAL A 151 13.19 28.99 6.69
N GLY A 152 12.66 30.05 6.08
CA GLY A 152 13.29 30.66 4.90
C GLY A 152 13.30 29.69 3.71
N LEU A 153 14.49 29.32 3.25
CA LEU A 153 14.69 28.35 2.15
C LEU A 153 14.94 26.92 2.64
N ASP A 154 15.16 26.73 3.94
CA ASP A 154 15.54 25.44 4.52
C ASP A 154 14.32 24.69 5.07
N TYR A 155 14.36 23.37 4.98
CA TYR A 155 13.35 22.49 5.55
C TYR A 155 13.86 21.89 6.87
N GLU A 156 13.18 22.19 7.96
CA GLU A 156 13.41 21.54 9.26
C GLU A 156 12.58 20.25 9.41
N CYS A 157 11.50 20.11 8.63
CA CYS A 157 10.61 18.95 8.66
C CYS A 157 10.72 18.15 7.36
N ALA A 158 11.13 16.87 7.46
CA ALA A 158 11.24 15.96 6.33
C ALA A 158 9.87 15.69 5.66
N VAL A 159 8.81 15.52 6.46
CA VAL A 159 7.43 15.35 5.96
C VAL A 159 7.01 16.55 5.12
N ARG A 160 7.29 17.78 5.58
CA ARG A 160 6.99 19.00 4.83
C ARG A 160 7.76 19.06 3.52
N ARG A 161 9.04 18.68 3.52
CA ARG A 161 9.87 18.66 2.32
C ARG A 161 9.30 17.72 1.27
N VAL A 162 9.01 16.47 1.63
CA VAL A 162 8.44 15.47 0.70
C VAL A 162 7.09 15.94 0.15
N SER A 163 6.23 16.54 0.99
CA SER A 163 4.94 17.08 0.53
C SER A 163 5.09 18.24 -0.48
N ASP A 164 6.06 19.14 -0.28
CA ASP A 164 6.32 20.25 -1.21
C ASP A 164 6.93 19.72 -2.53
N ASP A 165 7.86 18.77 -2.45
CA ASP A 165 8.47 18.11 -3.62
C ASP A 165 7.41 17.36 -4.45
N ALA A 166 6.52 16.59 -3.79
CA ALA A 166 5.42 15.88 -4.45
C ALA A 166 4.46 16.82 -5.20
N THR A 167 4.22 18.02 -4.67
CA THR A 167 3.39 19.04 -5.34
C THR A 167 4.03 19.49 -6.66
N PHE A 168 5.36 19.66 -6.66
CA PHE A 168 6.11 19.95 -7.87
C PHE A 168 6.10 18.77 -8.86
N HIS A 169 6.37 17.55 -8.40
CA HIS A 169 6.37 16.34 -9.26
C HIS A 169 5.01 16.06 -9.89
N ALA A 170 3.91 16.32 -9.18
CA ALA A 170 2.56 16.24 -9.72
C ALA A 170 2.33 17.24 -10.87
N THR A 171 2.82 18.47 -10.72
CA THR A 171 2.76 19.50 -11.78
C THR A 171 3.53 19.06 -13.02
N MET A 172 4.67 18.39 -12.82
CA MET A 172 5.51 17.86 -13.89
C MET A 172 5.02 16.52 -14.47
N LYS A 173 3.97 15.92 -13.89
CA LYS A 173 3.40 14.63 -14.28
C LYS A 173 4.38 13.46 -14.18
N TRP A 174 5.24 13.47 -13.16
CA TRP A 174 6.22 12.41 -12.90
C TRP A 174 5.65 11.36 -11.95
N ASP A 175 4.81 10.46 -12.49
CA ASP A 175 4.15 9.39 -11.74
C ASP A 175 5.10 8.47 -10.96
N THR A 176 6.22 8.09 -11.57
CA THR A 176 7.24 7.23 -10.94
C THR A 176 7.88 7.92 -9.74
N VAL A 177 8.15 9.23 -9.84
CA VAL A 177 8.74 10.01 -8.74
C VAL A 177 7.72 10.25 -7.63
N LEU A 178 6.42 10.38 -7.96
CA LEU A 178 5.36 10.45 -6.95
C LEU A 178 5.25 9.15 -6.14
N MET A 179 5.45 7.98 -6.76
CA MET A 179 5.53 6.71 -6.03
C MET A 179 6.73 6.68 -5.07
N GLU A 180 7.88 7.23 -5.49
CA GLU A 180 9.05 7.38 -4.62
C GLU A 180 8.78 8.36 -3.47
N ASP A 181 8.06 9.45 -3.70
CA ASP A 181 7.68 10.38 -2.64
C ASP A 181 6.72 9.73 -1.64
N PHE A 182 5.77 8.93 -2.11
CA PHE A 182 4.91 8.14 -1.23
C PHE A 182 5.73 7.16 -0.40
N ALA A 183 6.67 6.44 -1.02
CA ALA A 183 7.57 5.52 -0.32
C ALA A 183 8.39 6.20 0.77
N LYS A 184 8.95 7.40 0.50
CA LYS A 184 9.69 8.19 1.50
C LYS A 184 8.81 8.58 2.69
N LEU A 185 7.52 8.83 2.48
CA LEU A 185 6.60 9.09 3.61
C LEU A 185 6.39 7.83 4.47
N LEU A 186 6.36 6.63 3.87
CA LEU A 186 6.31 5.37 4.63
C LEU A 186 7.59 5.16 5.44
N GLU A 187 8.76 5.41 4.84
CA GLU A 187 10.05 5.33 5.53
C GLU A 187 10.11 6.28 6.74
N LEU A 188 9.61 7.51 6.57
CA LEU A 188 9.53 8.48 7.68
C LEU A 188 8.59 8.02 8.79
N GLU A 189 7.47 7.37 8.46
CA GLU A 189 6.56 6.78 9.45
C GLU A 189 7.29 5.73 10.30
N GLU A 190 7.97 4.79 9.65
CA GLU A 190 8.76 3.75 10.32
C GLU A 190 9.86 4.37 11.21
N GLU A 191 10.54 5.41 10.74
CA GLU A 191 11.56 6.11 11.54
C GLU A 191 10.97 6.79 12.78
N ILE A 192 9.79 7.41 12.67
CA ILE A 192 9.10 8.07 13.78
C ILE A 192 8.66 7.02 14.81
N GLU A 193 8.02 5.93 14.36
CA GLU A 193 7.56 4.85 15.24
C GLU A 193 8.73 4.21 15.99
N ASN A 194 9.87 4.00 15.32
CA ASN A 194 11.07 3.45 15.96
C ASN A 194 11.69 4.39 17.00
N GLN A 195 11.57 5.72 16.84
CA GLN A 195 12.04 6.71 17.82
C GLN A 195 11.12 6.82 19.05
N GLU A 196 9.82 6.55 18.90
CA GLU A 196 8.86 6.57 20.01
C GLU A 196 8.95 5.33 20.92
N VAL A 197 9.50 4.22 20.42
CA VAL A 197 9.67 2.95 21.15
C VAL A 197 11.02 2.85 21.89
N SER A 198 11.99 3.73 21.57
CA SER A 198 13.34 3.78 22.18
C SER A 198 13.46 4.72 23.37
#